data_AF-A0A950I3I0-F1
#
_entry.id   AF-A0A950I3I0-F1
#
_cell.length_a   1.000
_cell.length_b   1.000
_cell.length_c   1.000
_cell.angle_alpha   90.00
_cell.angle_beta   90.00
_cell.angle_gamma   90.00
#
_symmetry.space_group_name_H-M   'P 1'
#
loop_
_entity.id
_entity.type
_entity.pdbx_description
1 polymer ?
#
loop_
_entity_poly.entity_id
_entity_poly.type
_entity_poly.pdbx_seq_one_letter_code
_entity_poly.pdbx_strand_id
1 'polypeptide(L)'
;MGQQLEQLYIDDPEGFQEFRQALADYSPRIEALLTELAHAPGDQERIADLFRLFHNIKGDAALCRVEFIPPFVHAIETLLMRLRSGEIQYSE
;
A
#
# COMPACT_ATOMS: atom_id res chain seq x y z
N MET A 1 -19.15 15.57 -17.46
CA MET A 1 -19.12 14.35 -16.62
C MET A 1 -18.28 14.69 -15.40
N GLY A 2 -18.92 15.24 -14.36
CA GLY A 2 -18.22 15.50 -13.11
C GLY A 2 -17.85 14.15 -12.51
N GLN A 3 -16.56 13.92 -12.30
CA GLN A 3 -16.13 12.83 -11.42
C GLN A 3 -16.73 13.13 -10.06
N GLN A 4 -17.76 12.37 -9.73
CA GLN A 4 -18.33 12.34 -8.40
C GLN A 4 -17.17 11.97 -7.49
N LEU A 5 -16.69 12.91 -6.70
CA LEU A 5 -15.83 12.61 -5.57
C LEU A 5 -16.66 11.67 -4.70
N GLU A 6 -16.42 10.36 -4.82
CA GLU A 6 -16.95 9.39 -3.87
C GLU A 6 -16.60 9.94 -2.50
N GLN A 7 -17.63 10.26 -1.71
CA GLN A 7 -17.40 10.80 -0.39
C GLN A 7 -16.50 9.80 0.34
N LEU A 8 -15.32 10.24 0.77
CA LEU A 8 -14.50 9.45 1.67
C LEU A 8 -15.24 9.45 3.01
N TYR A 9 -16.03 8.41 3.25
CA TYR A 9 -16.80 8.28 4.48
C TYR A 9 -16.41 7.00 5.22
N ILE A 10 -16.48 7.05 6.54
CA ILE A 10 -16.15 5.93 7.42
C ILE A 10 -17.47 5.27 7.79
N ASP A 11 -17.71 4.09 7.20
CA ASP A 11 -18.88 3.24 7.46
C ASP A 11 -18.86 2.62 8.86
N ASP A 12 -17.68 2.15 9.28
CA ASP A 12 -17.45 1.44 10.53
C ASP A 12 -16.32 2.13 11.32
N PRO A 13 -16.66 2.95 12.33
CA PRO A 13 -15.65 3.64 13.14
C PRO A 13 -14.73 2.70 13.92
N GLU A 14 -15.22 1.54 14.37
CA GLU A 14 -14.41 0.55 15.10
C GLU A 14 -13.44 -0.14 14.12
N GLY A 15 -13.96 -0.64 13.00
CA GLY A 15 -13.13 -1.18 11.92
C GLY A 15 -12.08 -0.18 11.42
N PHE A 16 -12.43 1.09 11.28
CA PHE A 16 -11.48 2.13 10.91
C PHE A 16 -10.36 2.32 11.95
N GLN A 17 -10.67 2.23 13.25
CA GLN A 17 -9.63 2.29 14.29
C GLN A 17 -8.72 1.07 14.28
N GLU A 18 -9.28 -0.13 14.09
CA GLU A 18 -8.51 -1.36 13.95
C GLU A 18 -7.57 -1.30 12.74
N PHE A 19 -8.09 -0.88 11.58
CA PHE A 19 -7.28 -0.66 10.38
C PHE A 19 -6.18 0.37 10.60
N ARG A 20 -6.49 1.48 11.28
CA ARG A 20 -5.50 2.53 11.59
C ARG A 20 -4.37 1.99 12.47
N GLN A 21 -4.69 1.12 13.44
CA GLN A 21 -3.68 0.49 14.29
C GLN A 21 -2.81 -0.49 13.47
N ALA A 22 -3.43 -1.35 12.66
CA ALA A 22 -2.71 -2.26 11.77
C ALA A 22 -1.78 -1.49 10.81
N LEU A 23 -2.26 -0.39 10.23
CA LEU A 23 -1.45 0.46 9.36
C LEU A 23 -0.26 1.10 10.10
N ALA A 24 -0.44 1.51 11.35
CA ALA A 24 0.64 2.02 12.19
C ALA A 24 1.71 0.95 12.45
N ASP A 25 1.32 -0.32 12.58
CA ASP A 25 2.24 -1.43 12.78
C ASP A 25 3.03 -1.76 11.49
N TYR A 26 2.44 -1.53 10.31
CA TYR A 26 3.13 -1.72 9.02
C TYR A 26 4.10 -0.58 8.66
N SER A 27 3.81 0.67 9.05
CA SER A 27 4.57 1.87 8.63
C SER A 27 6.08 1.75 8.83
N PRO A 28 6.60 1.33 10.01
CA PRO A 28 8.04 1.23 10.23
C PRO A 28 8.74 0.25 9.27
N ARG A 29 8.06 -0.86 8.93
CA ARG A 29 8.62 -1.84 7.99
C ARG A 29 8.61 -1.30 6.56
N ILE A 30 7.57 -0.58 6.16
CA ILE A 30 7.51 0.07 4.84
C ILE A 30 8.65 1.09 4.71
N GLU A 31 8.83 1.96 5.71
CA GLU A 31 9.91 2.96 5.72
C GLU A 31 11.30 2.33 5.64
N ALA A 32 11.53 1.25 6.40
CA ALA A 32 12.78 0.51 6.36
C ALA A 32 13.06 -0.07 4.96
N LEU A 33 12.05 -0.72 4.36
CA LEU A 33 12.17 -1.32 3.02
C LEU A 33 12.40 -0.27 1.94
N LEU A 34 11.73 0.88 2.01
CA LEU A 34 11.96 1.99 1.06
C LEU A 34 13.37 2.54 1.19
N THR A 35 13.87 2.69 2.42
CA THR A 35 15.26 3.12 2.68
C THR A 35 16.26 2.10 2.12
N GLU A 36 16.05 0.82 2.36
CA GLU A 36 16.93 -0.24 1.84
C GLU A 36 16.89 -0.28 0.31
N LEU A 37 15.71 -0.09 -0.30
CA LEU A 37 15.54 -0.02 -1.75
C LEU A 37 16.23 1.20 -2.35
N ALA A 38 16.28 2.34 -1.66
CA ALA A 38 17.05 3.50 -2.10
C ALA A 38 18.56 3.19 -2.22
N HIS A 39 19.10 2.37 -1.31
CA HIS A 39 20.49 1.92 -1.35
C HIS A 39 20.72 0.76 -2.34
N ALA A 40 19.68 -0.03 -2.63
CA ALA A 40 19.72 -1.16 -3.56
C ALA A 40 18.50 -1.19 -4.52
N PRO A 41 18.39 -0.26 -5.50
CA PRO A 41 17.19 -0.06 -6.34
C PRO A 41 16.72 -1.28 -7.15
N GLY A 42 17.61 -2.23 -7.41
CA GLY A 42 17.32 -3.45 -8.17
C GLY A 42 16.98 -4.68 -7.31
N ASP A 43 16.93 -4.53 -5.99
CA ASP A 43 16.71 -5.64 -5.06
C ASP A 43 15.27 -6.18 -5.15
N GLN A 44 15.13 -7.28 -5.90
CA GLN A 44 13.86 -7.94 -6.17
C GLN A 44 13.20 -8.50 -4.91
N GLU A 45 13.99 -8.86 -3.90
CA GLU A 45 13.45 -9.38 -2.64
C GLU A 45 12.77 -8.27 -1.84
N ARG A 46 13.38 -7.08 -1.80
CA ARG A 46 12.80 -5.89 -1.14
C ARG A 46 11.54 -5.39 -1.83
N ILE A 47 11.52 -5.41 -3.17
CA ILE A 47 10.31 -5.09 -3.94
C ILE A 47 9.19 -6.11 -3.65
N ALA A 48 9.53 -7.41 -3.56
CA ALA A 48 8.56 -8.45 -3.21
C ALA A 48 8.03 -8.32 -1.78
N ASP A 49 8.88 -7.94 -0.83
CA ASP A 49 8.50 -7.62 0.55
C ASP A 49 7.50 -6.45 0.61
N LEU A 50 7.78 -5.35 -0.08
CA LEU A 50 6.86 -4.21 -0.17
C LEU A 50 5.52 -4.64 -0.77
N PHE A 51 5.55 -5.42 -1.85
CA PHE A 51 4.31 -5.92 -2.48
C PHE A 51 3.47 -6.73 -1.49
N ARG A 52 4.07 -7.62 -0.69
CA ARG A 52 3.37 -8.41 0.33
C ARG A 52 2.75 -7.54 1.42
N LEU A 53 3.47 -6.51 1.88
CA LEU A 53 2.93 -5.58 2.89
C LEU A 53 1.71 -4.83 2.38
N PHE A 54 1.80 -4.27 1.17
CA PHE A 54 0.65 -3.60 0.57
C PHE A 54 -0.50 -4.57 0.30
N HIS A 55 -0.21 -5.81 -0.10
CA HIS A 55 -1.24 -6.84 -0.23
C HIS A 55 -2.00 -7.09 1.08
N ASN A 56 -1.28 -7.16 2.21
CA ASN A 56 -1.89 -7.30 3.53
C ASN A 56 -2.70 -6.06 3.91
N ILE A 57 -2.17 -4.85 3.70
CA ILE A 57 -2.90 -3.59 3.96
C ILE A 57 -4.22 -3.54 3.19
N LYS A 58 -4.24 -3.98 1.92
CA LYS A 58 -5.46 -4.08 1.12
C LYS A 58 -6.47 -5.06 1.73
N GLY A 59 -5.98 -6.21 2.19
CA GLY A 59 -6.80 -7.23 2.86
C GLY A 59 -7.41 -6.70 4.16
N ASP A 60 -6.58 -6.10 5.02
CA ASP A 60 -7.02 -5.53 6.30
C ASP A 60 -8.01 -4.39 6.10
N ALA A 61 -7.80 -3.52 5.10
CA ALA A 61 -8.76 -2.48 4.75
C ALA A 61 -10.12 -3.03 4.33
N ALA A 62 -10.14 -4.08 3.51
CA ALA A 62 -11.38 -4.74 3.10
C ALA A 62 -12.08 -5.44 4.28
N LEU A 63 -11.32 -6.10 5.16
CA LEU A 63 -11.85 -6.73 6.37
C LEU A 63 -12.46 -5.70 7.33
N CYS A 64 -11.83 -4.53 7.45
CA CYS A 64 -12.25 -3.43 8.32
C CYS A 64 -13.28 -2.47 7.67
N ARG A 65 -13.80 -2.79 6.47
CA ARG A 65 -14.76 -1.96 5.72
C ARG A 65 -14.28 -0.53 5.41
N VAL A 66 -12.98 -0.37 5.20
CA VAL A 66 -12.36 0.89 4.78
C VAL A 66 -12.29 0.93 3.25
N GLU A 67 -13.46 1.06 2.61
CA GLU A 67 -13.66 0.85 1.16
C GLU A 67 -12.86 1.78 0.26
N PHE A 68 -12.49 2.97 0.75
CA PHE A 68 -11.71 3.90 -0.04
C PHE A 68 -10.23 3.53 -0.15
N ILE A 69 -9.69 2.64 0.69
CA ILE A 69 -8.26 2.28 0.71
C ILE A 69 -7.87 1.27 -0.40
N PRO A 70 -8.61 0.18 -0.64
CA PRO A 70 -8.23 -0.83 -1.63
C PRO A 70 -7.87 -0.30 -3.02
N PRO A 71 -8.58 0.71 -3.60
CA PRO A 71 -8.18 1.31 -4.88
C PRO A 71 -6.79 1.94 -4.86
N PHE A 72 -6.41 2.65 -3.79
CA PHE A 72 -5.06 3.23 -3.66
C PHE A 72 -4.00 2.14 -3.53
N VAL A 73 -4.26 1.12 -2.72
CA VAL A 73 -3.29 0.04 -2.50
C VAL A 73 -3.09 -0.78 -3.76
N HIS A 74 -4.15 -1.00 -4.54
CA HIS A 74 -4.05 -1.66 -5.84
C HIS A 74 -3.18 -0.89 -6.84
N ALA A 75 -3.25 0.46 -6.84
CA ALA A 75 -2.38 1.28 -7.66
C ALA A 75 -0.90 1.13 -7.24
N ILE A 76 -0.63 1.01 -5.94
CA ILE A 76 0.73 0.76 -5.41
C ILE A 76 1.21 -0.65 -5.78
N GLU A 77 0.39 -1.68 -5.62
CA GLU A 77 0.71 -3.05 -6.07
C GLU A 77 1.07 -3.07 -7.57
N THR A 78 0.32 -2.33 -8.39
CA THR A 78 0.58 -2.20 -9.82
C THR A 78 1.91 -1.51 -10.09
N LEU A 79 2.23 -0.43 -9.36
CA LEU A 79 3.52 0.25 -9.46
C LEU A 79 4.68 -0.69 -9.10
N LEU A 80 4.55 -1.45 -8.01
CA LEU A 80 5.56 -2.40 -7.55
C LEU A 80 5.75 -3.57 -8.53
N MET A 81 4.67 -4.02 -9.21
CA MET A 81 4.79 -5.01 -10.28
C MET A 81 5.60 -4.48 -11.47
N ARG A 82 5.34 -3.23 -11.89
CA ARG A 82 6.09 -2.57 -12.97
C ARG A 82 7.56 -2.41 -12.59
N LEU A 83 7.82 -2.01 -11.35
CA LEU A 83 9.19 -1.90 -10.81
C LEU A 83 9.90 -3.27 -10.80
N ARG A 84 9.23 -4.32 -10.32
CA ARG A 84 9.75 -5.70 -10.30
C ARG A 84 10.04 -6.23 -11.71
N SER A 85 9.21 -5.88 -12.69
CA SER A 85 9.41 -6.29 -14.08
C SER A 85 10.54 -5.53 -14.79
N GLY A 86 11.05 -4.45 -14.19
CA GLY A 86 12.01 -3.54 -14.83
C GLY A 86 11.38 -2.59 -15.86
N GLU A 87 10.04 -2.54 -15.97
CA GLU A 87 9.34 -1.58 -16.83
C GLU A 87 9.57 -0.13 -16.38
N ILE A 88 9.69 0.07 -15.06
CA ILE A 88 10.08 1.33 -14.45
C ILE A 88 11.26 1.10 -13.51
N GLN A 89 12.06 2.15 -13.28
CA GLN A 89 13.19 2.12 -12.36
C GLN A 89 12.85 2.92 -11.11
N TYR A 90 13.38 2.49 -9.97
CA TYR A 90 13.29 3.27 -8.74
C TYR A 90 14.15 4.53 -8.89
N SER A 91 13.60 5.68 -8.48
CA SER A 91 14.27 6.98 -8.44
C SER A 91 13.96 7.66 -7.11
N GLU A 92 14.96 8.25 -6.47
CA GLU A 92 14.80 9.13 -5.31
C GLU A 92 14.18 10.50 -5.69
#